data_AF-W1I3X6-F1
#
_entry.id   AF-W1I3X6-F1
#
_cell.length_a   1.000
_cell.length_b   1.000
_cell.length_c   1.000
_cell.angle_alpha   90.00
_cell.angle_beta   90.00
_cell.angle_gamma   90.00
#
_symmetry.space_group_name_H-M   'P 1'
#
loop_
_entity.id
_entity.type
_entity.pdbx_description
1 polymer ?
#
loop_
_entity_poly.entity_id
_entity_poly.type
_entity_poly.pdbx_seq_one_letter_code
_entity_poly.pdbx_strand_id
1 'polypeptide(L)'
;MIQSFVKCFSPLVLRDPRGYPYQVPCGKCIACHNNKRSSLSLKLRLEEYTSKYCYFLTLTYDDDNLPLFSVGLDTCATEFVRIYPYSERLRNDSFISDFCSDLHNFDNDFVDKMDYYSDYVINYESKYHKSCVYGHGLYALLYYRDIQLFLKRLRKHIYKYYGEKIRFYIIGEYGTKSLRPHWHCLLFFNSSSLSQAFEDCVNVGTTSRPCSCPRFLRPFWQFGICDSKRTNGEAYNYVSSYVNQSANFPKLLVLLSNQKAYHSIQLGQILSEQSIVSAIQKGDFSFFERQFYLDTFGAANSYSVWRSYYSRFFPKFTCSSQLTYEQTYRVLTCYETLRDLFDTDSVGVICRRLFYHYHFGYPDYHDIFDFLRFAYNAVLNSKDISLFSALRSCVSASRTFLRAAAMCGLTPTAYFRKYKDFYRYLDLSHLRSHFENCIASSEYSNNYYNIYQLRTINGNYIYDSDSEFSRFRVSEQIRFERSIKHRDQLALLNINSYL
;
A
#
# COMPACT_ATOMS: atom_id res chain seq x y z
N MET A 1 20.93 14.96 9.60
CA MET A 1 19.86 13.93 9.60
C MET A 1 20.50 12.64 10.08
N ILE A 2 19.97 11.96 11.11
CA ILE A 2 20.60 10.74 11.64
C ILE A 2 20.60 9.68 10.52
N GLN A 3 21.79 9.26 10.08
CA GLN A 3 21.99 8.31 8.98
C GLN A 3 22.13 6.89 9.54
N SER A 4 21.11 6.39 10.25
CA SER A 4 21.13 4.98 10.66
C SER A 4 21.21 4.07 9.43
N PHE A 5 22.12 3.10 9.47
CA PHE A 5 22.36 2.13 8.40
C PHE A 5 21.06 1.45 7.94
N VAL A 6 20.20 1.05 8.89
CA VAL A 6 18.85 0.54 8.59
C VAL A 6 17.80 1.34 9.36
N LYS A 7 16.92 2.02 8.62
CA LYS A 7 15.80 2.78 9.20
C LYS A 7 14.66 1.86 9.69
N CYS A 8 14.96 0.98 10.66
CA CYS A 8 14.06 -0.02 11.21
C CYS A 8 14.48 -0.41 12.63
N PHE A 9 13.53 -0.56 13.57
CA PHE A 9 13.85 -0.94 14.97
C PHE A 9 14.24 -2.40 15.13
N SER A 10 13.77 -3.28 14.24
CA SER A 10 14.03 -4.73 14.31
C SER A 10 14.17 -5.27 12.89
N PRO A 11 15.26 -4.97 12.17
CA PRO A 11 15.42 -5.43 10.79
C PRO A 11 15.52 -6.95 10.72
N LEU A 12 15.05 -7.52 9.61
CA LEU A 12 15.18 -8.94 9.32
C LEU A 12 16.54 -9.20 8.69
N VAL A 13 17.24 -10.24 9.12
CA VAL A 13 18.50 -10.68 8.52
C VAL A 13 18.21 -11.76 7.49
N LEU A 14 18.59 -11.51 6.25
CA LEU A 14 18.52 -12.44 5.12
C LEU A 14 19.94 -12.83 4.70
N ARG A 15 20.08 -13.90 3.91
CA ARG A 15 21.37 -14.32 3.35
C ARG A 15 21.35 -14.24 1.83
N ASP A 16 22.45 -13.77 1.24
CA ASP A 16 22.66 -13.80 -0.21
C ASP A 16 22.98 -15.25 -0.66
N PRO A 17 23.03 -15.54 -1.98
CA PRO A 17 23.36 -16.88 -2.48
C PRO A 17 24.73 -17.41 -2.06
N ARG A 18 25.65 -16.52 -1.63
CA ARG A 18 26.98 -16.86 -1.11
C ARG A 18 26.99 -17.03 0.41
N GLY A 19 25.83 -16.89 1.07
CA GLY A 19 25.65 -17.03 2.51
C GLY A 19 25.93 -15.77 3.33
N TYR A 20 26.24 -14.63 2.70
CA TYR A 20 26.52 -13.37 3.41
C TYR A 20 25.22 -12.75 3.94
N PRO A 21 25.19 -12.36 5.23
CA PRO A 21 24.02 -11.73 5.81
C PRO A 21 23.83 -10.30 5.27
N TYR A 22 22.59 -9.91 5.05
CA TYR A 22 22.18 -8.53 4.80
C TYR A 22 20.84 -8.24 5.49
N GLN A 23 20.62 -7.00 5.88
CA GLN A 23 19.41 -6.59 6.61
C GLN A 23 18.37 -5.94 5.70
N VAL A 24 17.11 -6.22 5.98
CA VAL A 24 15.97 -5.54 5.35
C VAL A 24 15.00 -5.01 6.41
N PRO A 25 14.29 -3.89 6.15
CA PRO A 25 13.29 -3.39 7.08
C PRO A 25 12.17 -4.42 7.34
N CYS A 26 11.73 -4.56 8.59
CA CYS A 26 10.67 -5.53 8.94
C CYS A 26 9.28 -5.16 8.41
N GLY A 27 9.08 -3.89 8.06
CA GLY A 27 7.81 -3.38 7.53
C GLY A 27 6.70 -3.16 8.58
N LYS A 28 6.94 -3.48 9.85
CA LYS A 28 5.92 -3.46 10.93
C LYS A 28 6.27 -2.58 12.14
N CYS A 29 7.54 -2.22 12.34
CA CYS A 29 7.94 -1.36 13.45
C CYS A 29 7.58 0.12 13.21
N ILE A 30 7.60 0.91 14.27
CA ILE A 30 7.29 2.35 14.26
C ILE A 30 8.07 3.11 13.17
N ALA A 31 9.39 2.92 13.07
CA ALA A 31 10.19 3.51 11.99
C ALA A 31 9.71 3.10 10.58
N CYS A 32 9.33 1.84 10.38
CA CYS A 32 8.78 1.37 9.11
C CYS A 32 7.42 2.03 8.80
N HIS A 33 6.56 2.23 9.80
CA HIS A 33 5.30 2.94 9.65
C HIS A 33 5.51 4.42 9.29
N ASN A 34 6.42 5.11 9.98
CA ASN A 34 6.80 6.50 9.65
C ASN A 34 7.36 6.63 8.23
N ASN A 35 8.20 5.68 7.80
CA ASN A 35 8.74 5.67 6.43
C ASN A 35 7.63 5.48 5.39
N LYS A 36 6.70 4.54 5.61
CA LYS A 36 5.53 4.33 4.75
C LYS A 36 4.67 5.60 4.67
N ARG A 37 4.41 6.24 5.81
CA ARG A 37 3.68 7.51 5.89
C ARG A 37 4.37 8.63 5.11
N SER A 38 5.68 8.78 5.30
CA SER A 38 6.48 9.81 4.62
C SER A 38 6.42 9.64 3.10
N SER A 39 6.60 8.41 2.63
CA SER A 39 6.51 8.08 1.20
C SER A 39 5.12 8.36 0.64
N LEU A 40 4.06 7.99 1.37
CA LEU A 40 2.68 8.25 0.96
C LEU A 40 2.36 9.75 0.94
N SER A 41 2.75 10.49 1.99
CA SER A 41 2.55 11.92 2.10
C SER A 41 3.18 12.66 0.91
N LEU A 42 4.41 12.29 0.54
CA LEU A 42 5.07 12.86 -0.64
C LEU A 42 4.34 12.50 -1.93
N LYS A 43 3.84 11.27 -2.10
CA LYS A 43 3.04 10.89 -3.29
C LYS A 43 1.78 11.74 -3.41
N LEU A 44 1.05 11.92 -2.32
CA LEU A 44 -0.17 12.72 -2.30
C LEU A 44 0.12 14.19 -2.61
N ARG A 45 1.19 14.75 -2.01
CA ARG A 45 1.63 16.11 -2.29
C ARG A 45 1.99 16.30 -3.76
N LEU A 46 2.74 15.37 -4.35
CA LEU A 46 3.10 15.41 -5.77
C LEU A 46 1.85 15.30 -6.67
N GLU A 47 0.90 14.44 -6.31
CA GLU A 47 -0.36 14.30 -7.06
C GLU A 47 -1.20 15.58 -7.01
N GLU A 48 -1.33 16.19 -5.83
CA GLU A 48 -2.04 17.46 -5.61
C GLU A 48 -1.36 18.60 -6.38
N TYR A 49 -0.02 18.63 -6.42
CA TYR A 49 0.74 19.61 -7.20
C TYR A 49 0.42 19.55 -8.71
N THR A 50 0.27 18.36 -9.28
CA THR A 50 -0.03 18.21 -10.71
C THR A 50 -1.50 18.32 -11.07
N SER A 51 -2.39 18.18 -10.09
CA SER A 51 -3.83 18.16 -10.32
C SER A 51 -4.41 19.55 -10.14
N LYS A 52 -5.21 20.02 -11.10
CA LYS A 52 -5.87 21.34 -10.99
C LYS A 52 -6.89 21.38 -9.85
N TYR A 53 -7.53 20.25 -9.58
CA TYR A 53 -8.54 20.11 -8.54
C TYR A 53 -8.28 18.87 -7.68
N CYS A 54 -8.46 19.04 -6.38
CA CYS A 54 -8.45 17.98 -5.40
C CYS A 54 -9.65 18.14 -4.46
N TYR A 55 -10.41 17.06 -4.29
CA TYR A 55 -11.58 17.00 -3.41
C TYR A 55 -11.39 15.92 -2.36
N PHE A 56 -11.64 16.31 -1.11
CA PHE A 56 -11.66 15.44 0.04
C PHE A 56 -13.09 15.02 0.35
N LEU A 57 -13.38 13.72 0.26
CA LEU A 57 -14.67 13.15 0.61
C LEU A 57 -14.59 12.40 1.94
N THR A 58 -15.61 12.58 2.78
CA THR A 58 -15.84 11.76 3.97
C THR A 58 -17.15 11.01 3.82
N LEU A 59 -17.08 9.68 3.69
CA LEU A 59 -18.22 8.80 3.55
C LEU A 59 -18.49 8.14 4.90
N THR A 60 -19.64 8.44 5.49
CA THR A 60 -20.04 7.95 6.81
C THR A 60 -21.29 7.09 6.66
N TYR A 61 -21.33 5.98 7.37
CA TYR A 61 -22.52 5.13 7.43
C TYR A 61 -23.61 5.78 8.29
N ASP A 62 -24.88 5.71 7.90
CA ASP A 62 -26.02 5.85 8.81
C ASP A 62 -26.21 4.57 9.64
N ASP A 63 -27.11 4.59 10.63
CA ASP A 63 -27.25 3.49 11.58
C ASP A 63 -27.81 2.23 10.92
N ASP A 64 -28.73 2.38 9.98
CA ASP A 64 -29.38 1.26 9.26
C ASP A 64 -28.43 0.55 8.30
N ASN A 65 -27.45 1.26 7.75
CA ASN A 65 -26.50 0.74 6.78
C ASN A 65 -25.13 0.41 7.37
N LEU A 66 -24.93 0.52 8.67
CA LEU A 66 -23.66 0.12 9.29
C LEU A 66 -23.33 -1.35 8.97
N PRO A 67 -22.09 -1.70 8.61
CA PRO A 67 -21.68 -3.09 8.46
C PRO A 67 -21.48 -3.72 9.85
N LEU A 68 -22.54 -4.30 10.40
CA LEU A 68 -22.55 -4.95 11.72
C LEU A 68 -22.33 -6.44 11.56
N PHE A 69 -21.52 -6.97 12.47
CA PHE A 69 -21.20 -8.38 12.54
C PHE A 69 -21.29 -8.86 13.98
N SER A 70 -21.69 -10.12 14.17
CA SER A 70 -21.47 -10.85 15.42
C SER A 70 -20.30 -11.80 15.26
N VAL A 71 -19.74 -12.21 16.38
CA VAL A 71 -18.61 -13.13 16.44
C VAL A 71 -19.06 -14.32 17.26
N GLY A 72 -18.85 -15.54 16.75
CA GLY A 72 -19.28 -16.76 17.41
C GLY A 72 -18.38 -17.94 17.11
N LEU A 73 -18.32 -18.90 18.03
CA LEU A 73 -17.59 -20.15 17.83
C LEU A 73 -18.21 -20.94 16.66
N ASP A 74 -17.37 -21.62 15.90
CA ASP A 74 -17.86 -22.58 14.92
C ASP A 74 -18.48 -23.79 15.65
N THR A 75 -19.69 -24.16 15.24
CA THR A 75 -20.45 -25.25 15.89
C THR A 75 -19.83 -26.63 15.66
N CYS A 76 -19.05 -26.79 14.59
CA CYS A 76 -18.40 -28.04 14.21
C CYS A 76 -16.94 -28.11 14.70
N ALA A 77 -16.30 -26.98 14.96
CA ALA A 77 -14.91 -26.89 15.44
C ALA A 77 -14.72 -25.68 16.36
N THR A 78 -14.82 -25.90 17.68
CA THR A 78 -14.75 -24.85 18.72
C THR A 78 -13.42 -24.09 18.78
N GLU A 79 -12.39 -24.54 18.05
CA GLU A 79 -11.09 -23.87 17.92
C GLU A 79 -11.11 -22.72 16.90
N PHE A 80 -12.20 -22.62 16.12
CA PHE A 80 -12.42 -21.56 15.14
C PHE A 80 -13.51 -20.60 15.63
N VAL A 81 -13.30 -19.34 15.30
CA VAL A 81 -14.33 -18.30 15.44
C VAL A 81 -14.66 -17.80 14.06
N ARG A 82 -15.96 -17.65 13.86
CA ARG A 82 -16.57 -17.09 12.66
C ARG A 82 -17.13 -15.71 12.93
N ILE A 83 -17.02 -14.89 11.90
CA ILE A 83 -17.67 -13.60 11.82
C ILE A 83 -18.97 -13.79 11.05
N TYR A 84 -20.10 -13.44 11.66
CA TYR A 84 -21.42 -13.58 11.04
C TYR A 84 -22.01 -12.22 10.70
N PRO A 85 -22.54 -12.01 9.48
CA PRO A 85 -23.15 -10.74 9.11
C PRO A 85 -24.47 -10.53 9.89
N TYR A 86 -24.55 -9.40 10.58
CA TYR A 86 -25.72 -9.02 11.37
C TYR A 86 -26.64 -8.05 10.63
N SER A 87 -26.08 -7.11 9.87
CA SER A 87 -26.91 -6.17 9.09
C SER A 87 -27.66 -6.88 7.97
N GLU A 88 -28.94 -6.57 7.80
CA GLU A 88 -29.80 -7.20 6.79
C GLU A 88 -29.20 -7.10 5.38
N ARG A 89 -28.66 -5.93 5.02
CA ARG A 89 -28.00 -5.73 3.72
C ARG A 89 -26.81 -6.65 3.48
N LEU A 90 -26.08 -7.05 4.53
CA LEU A 90 -24.90 -7.90 4.41
C LEU A 90 -25.29 -9.38 4.28
N ARG A 91 -26.38 -9.82 4.94
CA ARG A 91 -26.90 -11.19 4.77
C ARG A 91 -27.31 -11.49 3.32
N ASN A 92 -27.72 -10.46 2.59
CA ASN A 92 -28.11 -10.56 1.19
C ASN A 92 -26.94 -10.35 0.20
N ASP A 93 -25.72 -10.05 0.67
CA ASP A 93 -24.56 -9.91 -0.22
C ASP A 93 -23.96 -11.28 -0.54
N SER A 94 -24.10 -11.71 -1.80
CA SER A 94 -23.53 -12.96 -2.34
C SER A 94 -22.02 -13.15 -2.13
N PHE A 95 -21.26 -12.10 -1.80
CA PHE A 95 -19.81 -12.16 -1.58
C PHE A 95 -19.42 -11.96 -0.11
N ILE A 96 -20.38 -11.98 0.82
CA ILE A 96 -20.10 -11.80 2.25
C ILE A 96 -19.24 -12.95 2.80
N SER A 97 -19.38 -14.16 2.25
CA SER A 97 -18.58 -15.33 2.64
C SER A 97 -17.08 -15.11 2.46
N ASP A 98 -16.66 -14.38 1.42
CA ASP A 98 -15.25 -14.06 1.17
C ASP A 98 -14.65 -13.16 2.27
N PHE A 99 -15.51 -12.40 2.97
CA PHE A 99 -15.11 -11.52 4.07
C PHE A 99 -15.13 -12.25 5.42
N CYS A 100 -16.09 -13.15 5.63
CA CYS A 100 -16.28 -13.93 6.85
C CYS A 100 -15.29 -15.11 6.94
N SER A 101 -14.00 -14.85 6.79
CA SER A 101 -12.97 -15.89 6.88
C SER A 101 -12.83 -16.42 8.32
N ASP A 102 -12.68 -17.73 8.44
CA ASP A 102 -12.40 -18.39 9.71
C ASP A 102 -11.05 -17.92 10.27
N LEU A 103 -11.08 -17.51 11.53
CA LEU A 103 -9.89 -17.24 12.31
C LEU A 103 -9.58 -18.51 13.13
N HIS A 104 -8.29 -18.78 13.39
CA HIS A 104 -7.83 -19.97 14.09
C HIS A 104 -7.02 -19.58 15.32
N ASN A 105 -7.08 -20.39 16.37
CA ASN A 105 -6.30 -20.26 17.62
C ASN A 105 -6.71 -19.04 18.47
N PHE A 106 -7.89 -19.15 19.07
CA PHE A 106 -8.41 -18.16 20.01
C PHE A 106 -7.97 -18.45 21.43
N ASP A 107 -7.12 -17.58 21.96
CA ASP A 107 -6.67 -17.60 23.34
C ASP A 107 -7.45 -16.58 24.19
N ASN A 108 -7.16 -16.56 25.49
CA ASN A 108 -7.74 -15.58 26.41
C ASN A 108 -7.49 -14.12 25.95
N ASP A 109 -6.37 -13.86 25.28
CA ASP A 109 -6.06 -12.53 24.70
C ASP A 109 -7.07 -12.13 23.61
N PHE A 110 -7.80 -13.03 22.96
CA PHE A 110 -8.89 -12.63 22.07
C PHE A 110 -10.16 -12.21 22.81
N VAL A 111 -10.53 -12.91 23.88
CA VAL A 111 -11.68 -12.55 24.73
C VAL A 111 -11.45 -11.17 25.35
N ASP A 112 -10.26 -10.94 25.90
CA ASP A 112 -9.86 -9.64 26.46
C ASP A 112 -10.00 -8.50 25.43
N LYS A 113 -9.70 -8.76 24.15
CA LYS A 113 -9.89 -7.78 23.06
C LYS A 113 -11.36 -7.52 22.75
N MET A 114 -12.23 -8.52 22.87
CA MET A 114 -13.68 -8.38 22.69
C MET A 114 -14.30 -7.55 23.81
N ASP A 115 -13.91 -7.82 25.05
CA ASP A 115 -14.37 -7.08 26.23
C ASP A 115 -13.89 -5.63 26.17
N TYR A 116 -12.62 -5.41 25.85
CA TYR A 116 -12.07 -4.06 25.67
C TYR A 116 -12.85 -3.24 24.62
N TYR A 117 -13.22 -3.84 23.49
CA TYR A 117 -14.04 -3.14 22.49
C TYR A 117 -15.42 -2.78 23.04
N SER A 118 -16.07 -3.72 23.74
CA SER A 118 -17.41 -3.52 24.31
C SER A 118 -17.39 -2.41 25.36
N ASP A 119 -16.44 -2.45 26.29
CA ASP A 119 -16.24 -1.42 27.32
C ASP A 119 -15.95 -0.05 26.69
N TYR A 120 -15.16 -0.01 25.61
CA TYR A 120 -14.89 1.23 24.90
C TYR A 120 -16.17 1.88 24.38
N VAL A 121 -17.07 1.09 23.78
CA VAL A 121 -18.35 1.58 23.25
C VAL A 121 -19.27 2.01 24.39
N ILE A 122 -19.42 1.22 25.45
CA ILE A 122 -20.25 1.55 26.63
C ILE A 122 -19.79 2.88 27.27
N ASN A 123 -18.48 3.06 27.38
CA ASN A 123 -17.89 4.30 27.89
C ASN A 123 -18.18 5.49 26.98
N TYR A 124 -18.17 5.31 25.66
CA TYR A 124 -18.56 6.35 24.71
C TYR A 124 -20.04 6.72 24.89
N GLU A 125 -20.94 5.74 24.97
CA GLU A 125 -22.37 5.98 25.12
C GLU A 125 -22.69 6.73 26.43
N SER A 126 -22.09 6.28 27.53
CA SER A 126 -22.24 6.90 28.85
C SER A 126 -21.72 8.33 28.87
N LYS A 127 -20.55 8.58 28.27
CA LYS A 127 -19.90 9.91 28.26
C LYS A 127 -20.61 10.93 27.38
N TYR A 128 -21.15 10.50 26.25
CA TYR A 128 -21.77 11.39 25.27
C TYR A 128 -23.31 11.34 25.28
N HIS A 129 -23.91 10.55 26.17
CA HIS A 129 -25.35 10.31 26.25
C HIS A 129 -25.96 9.97 24.88
N LYS A 130 -25.28 9.10 24.14
CA LYS A 130 -25.66 8.72 22.77
C LYS A 130 -25.59 7.21 22.61
N SER A 131 -26.71 6.59 22.27
CA SER A 131 -26.76 5.16 21.97
C SER A 131 -26.11 4.84 20.61
N CYS A 132 -25.42 3.71 20.56
CA CYS A 132 -24.81 3.09 19.41
C CYS A 132 -25.57 1.81 19.06
N VAL A 133 -25.77 1.55 17.76
CA VAL A 133 -26.36 0.28 17.25
C VAL A 133 -25.37 -0.89 17.26
N TYR A 134 -24.22 -0.71 17.88
CA TYR A 134 -23.12 -1.67 18.01
C TYR A 134 -22.54 -1.55 19.41
N GLY A 135 -21.69 -2.50 19.81
CA GLY A 135 -21.47 -2.82 21.21
C GLY A 135 -22.35 -4.00 21.62
N HIS A 136 -22.14 -4.53 22.83
CA HIS A 136 -22.93 -5.65 23.38
C HIS A 136 -22.94 -6.91 22.49
N GLY A 137 -21.78 -7.30 21.95
CA GLY A 137 -21.63 -8.47 21.08
C GLY A 137 -21.82 -8.20 19.58
N LEU A 138 -22.10 -6.95 19.19
CA LEU A 138 -22.08 -6.50 17.80
C LEU A 138 -20.88 -5.61 17.51
N TYR A 139 -20.23 -5.85 16.37
CA TYR A 139 -19.02 -5.17 15.94
C TYR A 139 -19.27 -4.45 14.62
N ALA A 140 -19.08 -3.13 14.62
CA ALA A 140 -19.12 -2.33 13.40
C ALA A 140 -17.75 -2.42 12.70
N LEU A 141 -17.70 -3.05 11.52
CA LEU A 141 -16.45 -3.32 10.80
C LEU A 141 -16.36 -2.53 9.49
N LEU A 142 -15.15 -2.23 9.03
CA LEU A 142 -14.93 -1.71 7.68
C LEU A 142 -15.23 -2.79 6.63
N TYR A 143 -16.27 -2.58 5.82
CA TYR A 143 -16.61 -3.49 4.72
C TYR A 143 -16.09 -2.96 3.38
N TYR A 144 -14.94 -3.46 2.95
CA TYR A 144 -14.18 -2.94 1.80
C TYR A 144 -14.94 -2.97 0.47
N ARG A 145 -15.91 -3.86 0.32
CA ARG A 145 -16.70 -3.98 -0.90
C ARG A 145 -17.56 -2.73 -1.16
N ASP A 146 -18.08 -2.11 -0.09
CA ASP A 146 -18.89 -0.88 -0.20
C ASP A 146 -18.11 0.23 -0.92
N ILE A 147 -16.88 0.48 -0.47
CA ILE A 147 -16.04 1.55 -1.01
C ILE A 147 -15.53 1.22 -2.43
N GLN A 148 -15.26 -0.05 -2.71
CA GLN A 148 -14.87 -0.50 -4.04
C GLN A 148 -15.99 -0.28 -5.06
N LEU A 149 -17.23 -0.62 -4.70
CA LEU A 149 -18.39 -0.44 -5.57
C LEU A 149 -18.75 1.04 -5.75
N PHE A 150 -18.69 1.83 -4.66
CA PHE A 150 -18.81 3.29 -4.72
C PHE A 150 -17.85 3.88 -5.76
N LEU A 151 -16.56 3.56 -5.63
CA LEU A 151 -15.53 4.11 -6.50
C LEU A 151 -15.68 3.62 -7.95
N LYS A 152 -16.11 2.38 -8.16
CA LYS A 152 -16.39 1.83 -9.49
C LYS A 152 -17.53 2.61 -10.18
N ARG A 153 -18.63 2.87 -9.47
CA ARG A 153 -19.76 3.67 -9.97
C ARG A 153 -19.32 5.10 -10.28
N LEU A 154 -18.62 5.73 -9.34
CA LEU A 154 -18.13 7.10 -9.47
C LEU A 154 -17.22 7.26 -10.70
N ARG A 155 -16.21 6.40 -10.85
CA ARG A 155 -15.28 6.45 -11.98
C ARG A 155 -15.96 6.23 -13.32
N LYS A 156 -16.92 5.29 -13.39
CA LYS A 156 -17.70 5.04 -14.61
C LYS A 156 -18.53 6.26 -14.99
N HIS A 157 -19.18 6.89 -14.01
CA HIS A 157 -19.94 8.12 -14.23
C HIS A 157 -19.04 9.26 -14.71
N ILE A 158 -17.95 9.53 -14.00
CA ILE A 158 -17.05 10.65 -14.35
C ILE A 158 -16.49 10.48 -15.76
N TYR A 159 -16.03 9.28 -16.11
CA TYR A 159 -15.52 9.02 -17.45
C TYR A 159 -16.60 9.22 -18.52
N LYS A 160 -17.84 8.76 -18.28
CA LYS A 160 -18.94 8.86 -19.23
C LYS A 160 -19.38 10.31 -19.49
N TYR A 161 -19.49 11.13 -18.45
CA TYR A 161 -20.10 12.47 -18.54
C TYR A 161 -19.08 13.61 -18.66
N TYR A 162 -17.86 13.41 -18.20
CA TYR A 162 -16.81 14.43 -18.19
C TYR A 162 -15.60 14.05 -19.04
N GLY A 163 -15.57 12.84 -19.62
CA GLY A 163 -14.45 12.36 -20.44
C GLY A 163 -13.14 12.17 -19.67
N GLU A 164 -13.18 12.20 -18.34
CA GLU A 164 -11.99 12.28 -17.49
C GLU A 164 -11.74 11.00 -16.70
N LYS A 165 -10.46 10.69 -16.48
CA LYS A 165 -10.01 9.65 -15.54
C LYS A 165 -9.47 10.32 -14.29
N ILE A 166 -10.10 10.08 -13.15
CA ILE A 166 -9.61 10.56 -11.86
C ILE A 166 -8.52 9.65 -11.32
N ARG A 167 -7.59 10.24 -10.57
CA ARG A 167 -6.75 9.52 -9.60
C ARG A 167 -7.34 9.68 -8.21
N PHE A 168 -7.03 8.74 -7.33
CA PHE A 168 -7.59 8.73 -5.98
C PHE A 168 -6.64 8.12 -4.96
N TYR A 169 -6.87 8.51 -3.71
CA TYR A 169 -6.41 7.82 -2.50
C TYR A 169 -7.61 7.64 -1.57
N ILE A 170 -7.73 6.50 -0.92
CA ILE A 170 -8.83 6.16 -0.02
C ILE A 170 -8.24 5.48 1.20
N ILE A 171 -8.75 5.78 2.39
CA ILE A 171 -8.44 5.05 3.61
C ILE A 171 -9.72 4.78 4.39
N GLY A 172 -9.86 3.54 4.87
CA GLY A 172 -10.87 3.19 5.86
C GLY A 172 -10.35 3.44 7.26
N GLU A 173 -11.13 4.14 8.07
CA GLU A 173 -10.79 4.50 9.45
C GLU A 173 -11.98 4.24 10.39
N TYR A 174 -11.70 4.12 11.67
CA TYR A 174 -12.70 4.13 12.72
C TYR A 174 -12.62 5.44 13.49
N GLY A 175 -13.77 6.09 13.72
CA GLY A 175 -13.81 7.36 14.44
C GLY A 175 -13.18 7.24 15.82
N THR A 176 -12.29 8.16 16.19
CA THR A 176 -11.49 8.08 17.43
C THR A 176 -12.29 8.14 18.73
N LYS A 177 -13.58 8.49 18.66
CA LYS A 177 -14.47 8.53 19.84
C LYS A 177 -15.45 7.39 19.87
N SER A 178 -16.14 7.15 18.76
CA SER A 178 -17.24 6.18 18.69
C SER A 178 -16.80 4.85 18.10
N LEU A 179 -15.61 4.74 17.51
CA LEU A 179 -15.17 3.62 16.68
C LEU A 179 -16.09 3.34 15.48
N ARG A 180 -16.87 4.33 15.03
CA ARG A 180 -17.72 4.16 13.84
C ARG A 180 -16.84 4.07 12.58
N PRO A 181 -16.98 3.01 11.76
CA PRO A 181 -16.24 2.91 10.50
C PRO A 181 -16.69 4.01 9.54
N HIS A 182 -15.74 4.57 8.80
CA HIS A 182 -15.98 5.56 7.75
C HIS A 182 -14.82 5.57 6.75
N TRP A 183 -15.01 6.25 5.62
CA TRP A 183 -14.02 6.33 4.56
C TRP A 183 -13.61 7.77 4.27
N HIS A 184 -12.31 7.98 4.13
CA HIS A 184 -11.75 9.23 3.66
C HIS A 184 -11.19 9.03 2.26
N CYS A 185 -11.61 9.87 1.30
CA CYS A 185 -11.17 9.79 -0.09
C CYS A 185 -10.56 11.13 -0.52
N LEU A 186 -9.44 11.08 -1.23
CA LEU A 186 -8.92 12.18 -2.02
C LEU A 186 -9.13 11.84 -3.49
N LEU A 187 -9.72 12.76 -4.24
CA LEU A 187 -9.95 12.65 -5.68
C LEU A 187 -9.17 13.74 -6.38
N PHE A 188 -8.38 13.36 -7.38
CA PHE A 188 -7.46 14.22 -8.12
C PHE A 188 -7.83 14.23 -9.60
N PHE A 189 -8.05 15.42 -10.17
CA PHE A 189 -8.46 15.60 -11.56
C PHE A 189 -8.23 17.04 -12.06
N ASN A 190 -8.48 17.27 -13.35
CA ASN A 190 -8.18 18.51 -14.06
C ASN A 190 -9.40 19.20 -14.69
N SER A 191 -10.54 18.52 -14.86
CA SER A 191 -11.73 19.12 -15.44
C SER A 191 -12.40 20.17 -14.56
N SER A 192 -12.60 21.36 -15.11
CA SER A 192 -13.35 22.44 -14.45
C SER A 192 -14.85 22.15 -14.35
N SER A 193 -15.44 21.49 -15.35
CA SER A 193 -16.87 21.13 -15.30
C SER A 193 -17.15 20.08 -14.24
N LEU A 194 -16.22 19.14 -14.03
CA LEU A 194 -16.31 18.20 -12.92
C LEU A 194 -16.19 18.91 -11.57
N SER A 195 -15.27 19.87 -11.43
CA SER A 195 -15.16 20.69 -10.22
C SER A 195 -16.46 21.43 -9.93
N GLN A 196 -17.09 22.05 -10.93
CA GLN A 196 -18.40 22.71 -10.77
C GLN A 196 -19.48 21.75 -10.26
N ALA A 197 -19.51 20.51 -10.75
CA ALA A 197 -20.44 19.49 -10.27
C ALA A 197 -20.16 19.06 -8.80
N PHE A 198 -18.91 19.10 -8.35
CA PHE A 198 -18.57 18.91 -6.94
C PHE A 198 -18.98 20.10 -6.06
N GLU A 199 -19.03 21.32 -6.60
CA GLU A 199 -19.50 22.50 -5.86
C GLU A 199 -21.04 22.64 -5.83
N ASP A 200 -21.76 21.98 -6.75
CA ASP A 200 -23.22 21.86 -6.69
C ASP A 200 -23.64 20.90 -5.57
N CYS A 201 -23.66 21.44 -4.34
CA CYS A 201 -23.90 20.71 -3.11
C CYS A 201 -25.30 20.95 -2.53
N VAL A 202 -25.76 19.95 -1.79
CA VAL A 202 -26.89 20.05 -0.85
C VAL A 202 -26.40 19.81 0.56
N ASN A 203 -26.97 20.54 1.52
CA ASN A 203 -26.73 20.24 2.92
C ASN A 203 -27.49 18.97 3.31
N VAL A 204 -26.76 17.94 3.71
CA VAL A 204 -27.30 16.66 4.20
C VAL A 204 -26.98 16.42 5.68
N GLY A 205 -26.36 17.41 6.34
CA GLY A 205 -26.05 17.39 7.75
C GLY A 205 -27.14 18.03 8.60
N THR A 206 -26.83 18.23 9.88
CA THR A 206 -27.70 18.98 10.80
C THR A 206 -27.37 20.47 10.75
N THR A 207 -28.23 21.31 11.34
CA THR A 207 -27.94 22.74 11.51
C THR A 207 -26.64 22.99 12.29
N SER A 208 -26.36 22.15 13.30
CA SER A 208 -25.16 22.25 14.12
C SER A 208 -23.90 21.64 13.49
N ARG A 209 -24.05 20.75 12.50
CA ARG A 209 -22.97 20.11 11.75
C ARG A 209 -23.38 19.98 10.29
N PRO A 210 -23.32 21.08 9.52
CA PRO A 210 -23.65 21.04 8.11
C PRO A 210 -22.68 20.12 7.37
N CYS A 211 -23.21 19.42 6.38
CA CYS A 211 -22.44 18.52 5.54
C CYS A 211 -22.80 18.77 4.08
N SER A 212 -21.80 19.12 3.28
CA SER A 212 -21.99 19.49 1.87
C SER A 212 -21.83 18.26 1.00
N CYS A 213 -22.93 17.74 0.48
CA CYS A 213 -22.93 16.59 -0.41
C CYS A 213 -23.17 17.02 -1.86
N PRO A 214 -22.25 16.77 -2.80
CA PRO A 214 -22.47 17.02 -4.21
C PRO A 214 -23.70 16.25 -4.71
N ARG A 215 -24.60 16.94 -5.41
CA ARG A 215 -25.90 16.37 -5.82
C ARG A 215 -25.74 15.06 -6.60
N PHE A 216 -24.78 15.02 -7.51
CA PHE A 216 -24.55 13.87 -8.36
C PHE A 216 -23.95 12.65 -7.61
N LEU A 217 -23.39 12.83 -6.40
CA LEU A 217 -22.82 11.74 -5.60
C LEU A 217 -23.85 10.97 -4.78
N ARG A 218 -25.02 11.57 -4.50
CA ARG A 218 -26.07 10.94 -3.67
C ARG A 218 -26.46 9.53 -4.12
N PRO A 219 -26.62 9.23 -5.43
CA PRO A 219 -26.96 7.89 -5.87
C PRO A 219 -25.83 6.86 -5.68
N PHE A 220 -24.57 7.30 -5.47
CA PHE A 220 -23.42 6.40 -5.40
C PHE A 220 -23.11 5.94 -3.99
N TRP A 221 -23.31 6.79 -2.98
CA TRP A 221 -23.19 6.44 -1.56
C TRP A 221 -24.57 6.45 -0.92
N GLN A 222 -25.21 5.29 -0.90
CA GLN A 222 -26.57 5.10 -0.38
C GLN A 222 -26.58 4.68 1.10
N PHE A 223 -25.40 4.48 1.69
CA PHE A 223 -25.24 3.93 3.03
C PHE A 223 -25.18 4.98 4.13
N GLY A 224 -25.39 6.25 3.79
CA GLY A 224 -25.35 7.36 4.74
C GLY A 224 -24.90 8.66 4.09
N ILE A 225 -24.07 9.41 4.80
CA ILE A 225 -23.70 10.79 4.46
C ILE A 225 -22.37 10.81 3.69
N CYS A 226 -22.30 11.67 2.65
CA CYS A 226 -21.09 11.99 1.91
C CYS A 226 -20.80 13.49 2.05
N ASP A 227 -19.76 13.85 2.81
CA ASP A 227 -19.25 15.23 2.88
C ASP A 227 -18.17 15.45 1.82
N SER A 228 -18.19 16.58 1.13
CA SER A 228 -17.19 16.96 0.12
C SER A 228 -16.60 18.32 0.45
N LYS A 229 -15.27 18.41 0.44
CA LYS A 229 -14.54 19.66 0.61
C LYS A 229 -13.44 19.76 -0.42
N ARG A 230 -13.37 20.90 -1.10
CA ARG A 230 -12.24 21.22 -1.96
C ARG A 230 -11.00 21.45 -1.10
N THR A 231 -9.85 20.91 -1.52
CA THR A 231 -8.58 21.10 -0.82
C THR A 231 -7.78 22.23 -1.46
N ASN A 232 -6.91 22.84 -0.67
CA ASN A 232 -6.08 23.99 -1.04
C ASN A 232 -4.57 23.65 -1.06
N GLY A 233 -4.19 22.39 -1.31
CA GLY A 233 -2.78 22.01 -1.31
C GLY A 233 -2.27 21.45 0.03
N GLU A 234 -3.13 21.18 1.01
CA GLU A 234 -2.74 20.66 2.33
C GLU A 234 -3.38 19.30 2.66
N ALA A 235 -4.04 18.67 1.69
CA ALA A 235 -4.83 17.47 1.93
C ALA A 235 -3.98 16.29 2.43
N TYR A 236 -2.73 16.22 1.99
CA TYR A 236 -1.77 15.19 2.41
C TYR A 236 -1.41 15.28 3.91
N ASN A 237 -1.45 16.47 4.53
CA ASN A 237 -1.17 16.61 5.97
C ASN A 237 -2.25 15.92 6.79
N TYR A 238 -3.51 16.14 6.40
CA TYR A 238 -4.67 15.53 7.04
C TYR A 238 -4.67 14.01 6.83
N VAL A 239 -4.47 13.56 5.58
CA VAL A 239 -4.68 12.16 5.23
C VAL A 239 -3.51 11.25 5.59
N SER A 240 -2.27 11.77 5.60
CA SER A 240 -1.11 11.00 6.07
C SER A 240 -1.15 10.73 7.58
N SER A 241 -1.94 11.49 8.36
CA SER A 241 -2.13 11.24 9.79
C SER A 241 -2.85 9.93 10.10
N TYR A 242 -3.73 9.51 9.20
CA TYR A 242 -4.56 8.30 9.33
C TYR A 242 -3.81 6.99 9.08
N VAL A 243 -2.54 7.06 8.69
CA VAL A 243 -1.69 5.86 8.62
C VAL A 243 -1.40 5.32 10.01
N ASN A 244 -1.53 6.15 11.05
CA ASN A 244 -1.23 5.77 12.43
C ASN A 244 -2.52 5.67 13.24
N GLN A 245 -2.67 4.55 13.93
CA GLN A 245 -3.79 4.28 14.84
C GLN A 245 -3.57 5.03 16.16
N SER A 246 -4.66 5.33 16.86
CA SER A 246 -4.57 5.82 18.24
C SER A 246 -3.95 4.73 19.15
N ALA A 247 -3.28 5.15 20.22
CA ALA A 247 -2.68 4.20 21.17
C ALA A 247 -3.72 3.27 21.82
N ASN A 248 -4.95 3.77 22.01
CA ASN A 248 -6.09 3.04 22.58
C ASN A 248 -6.97 2.37 21.50
N PHE A 249 -6.44 2.16 20.30
CA PHE A 249 -7.22 1.54 19.24
C PHE A 249 -7.48 0.05 19.58
N PRO A 250 -8.74 -0.42 19.58
CA PRO A 250 -9.04 -1.81 19.91
C PRO A 250 -8.33 -2.77 18.96
N LYS A 251 -7.42 -3.58 19.50
CA LYS A 251 -6.69 -4.60 18.72
C LYS A 251 -7.63 -5.59 18.03
N LEU A 252 -8.83 -5.80 18.58
CA LEU A 252 -9.87 -6.60 17.94
C LEU A 252 -10.16 -6.12 16.51
N LEU A 253 -10.30 -4.80 16.30
CA LEU A 253 -10.58 -4.24 14.99
C LEU A 253 -9.39 -4.41 14.03
N VAL A 254 -8.15 -4.44 14.54
CA VAL A 254 -6.97 -4.77 13.72
C VAL A 254 -7.05 -6.21 13.21
N LEU A 255 -7.56 -7.14 14.02
CA LEU A 255 -7.71 -8.55 13.66
C LEU A 255 -8.89 -8.74 12.69
N LEU A 256 -10.08 -8.22 13.03
CA LEU A 256 -11.31 -8.47 12.29
C LEU A 256 -11.41 -7.64 10.99
N SER A 257 -11.08 -6.35 11.05
CA SER A 257 -11.11 -5.49 9.87
C SER A 257 -10.17 -4.29 10.02
N ASN A 258 -8.88 -4.58 9.84
CA ASN A 258 -7.80 -3.60 9.96
C ASN A 258 -8.02 -2.39 9.05
N GLN A 259 -7.60 -1.19 9.45
CA GLN A 259 -7.56 -0.01 8.60
C GLN A 259 -6.61 -0.22 7.41
N LYS A 260 -7.11 -0.06 6.18
CA LYS A 260 -6.32 -0.20 4.95
C LYS A 260 -6.54 0.97 4.02
N ALA A 261 -5.46 1.38 3.37
CA ALA A 261 -5.47 2.39 2.33
C ALA A 261 -5.43 1.77 0.94
N TYR A 262 -6.09 2.42 -0.01
CA TYR A 262 -6.09 2.11 -1.44
C TYR A 262 -5.76 3.37 -2.21
N HIS A 263 -5.13 3.22 -3.35
CA HIS A 263 -4.91 4.35 -4.23
C HIS A 263 -4.83 3.91 -5.68
N SER A 264 -4.94 4.88 -6.58
CA SER A 264 -4.70 4.67 -8.00
C SER A 264 -3.29 4.12 -8.23
N ILE A 265 -3.17 3.23 -9.22
CA ILE A 265 -1.86 2.88 -9.77
C ILE A 265 -1.23 4.20 -10.26
N GLN A 266 0.06 4.38 -10.01
CA GLN A 266 0.80 5.59 -10.41
C GLN A 266 0.51 6.85 -9.56
N LEU A 267 -0.04 6.72 -8.35
CA LEU A 267 -0.14 7.85 -7.42
C LEU A 267 1.24 8.52 -7.19
N GLY A 268 1.29 9.84 -7.32
CA GLY A 268 2.49 10.67 -7.21
C GLY A 268 3.41 10.63 -8.42
N GLN A 269 2.93 10.14 -9.58
CA GLN A 269 3.68 10.14 -10.82
C GLN A 269 3.42 11.42 -11.59
N ILE A 270 4.34 12.39 -11.44
CA ILE A 270 4.22 13.74 -12.00
C ILE A 270 5.03 13.97 -13.29
N LEU A 271 6.06 13.17 -13.50
CA LEU A 271 6.91 13.27 -14.69
C LEU A 271 6.10 12.88 -15.95
N SER A 272 6.24 13.68 -17.00
CA SER A 272 5.60 13.37 -18.28
C SER A 272 6.24 12.13 -18.90
N GLU A 273 5.44 11.35 -19.63
CA GLU A 273 5.93 10.18 -20.35
C GLU A 273 7.01 10.56 -21.38
N GLN A 274 6.84 11.69 -22.06
CA GLN A 274 7.79 12.22 -23.05
C GLN A 274 9.16 12.52 -22.43
N SER A 275 9.20 13.13 -21.24
CA SER A 275 10.45 13.41 -20.53
C SER A 275 11.19 12.11 -20.18
N ILE A 276 10.46 11.09 -19.74
CA ILE A 276 11.01 9.78 -19.41
C ILE A 276 11.58 9.09 -20.65
N VAL A 277 10.80 9.04 -21.73
CA VAL A 277 11.21 8.45 -23.02
C VAL A 277 12.49 9.13 -23.54
N SER A 278 12.53 10.46 -23.53
CA SER A 278 13.72 11.23 -23.91
C SER A 278 14.94 10.89 -23.05
N ALA A 279 14.78 10.78 -21.72
CA ALA A 279 15.87 10.43 -20.81
C ALA A 279 16.43 9.03 -21.13
N ILE A 280 15.56 8.04 -21.37
CA ILE A 280 15.97 6.67 -21.72
C ILE A 280 16.71 6.64 -23.07
N GLN A 281 16.19 7.33 -24.08
CA GLN A 281 16.82 7.43 -25.40
C GLN A 281 18.23 8.03 -25.30
N LYS A 282 18.37 9.14 -24.57
CA LYS A 282 19.66 9.79 -24.31
C LYS A 282 20.59 8.96 -23.41
N GLY A 283 20.05 8.06 -22.60
CA GLY A 283 20.81 7.33 -21.58
C GLY A 283 21.11 8.19 -20.34
N ASP A 284 20.33 9.25 -20.12
CA ASP A 284 20.42 10.09 -18.92
C ASP A 284 19.67 9.41 -17.77
N PHE A 285 20.35 8.48 -17.08
CA PHE A 285 19.76 7.77 -15.95
C PHE A 285 19.78 8.58 -14.64
N SER A 286 20.53 9.69 -14.59
CA SER A 286 20.52 10.63 -13.46
C SER A 286 19.13 11.26 -13.27
N PHE A 287 18.35 11.34 -14.36
CA PHE A 287 16.94 11.69 -14.36
C PHE A 287 16.10 10.85 -13.36
N PHE A 288 16.43 9.57 -13.13
CA PHE A 288 15.67 8.75 -12.19
C PHE A 288 16.16 8.84 -10.73
N GLU A 289 17.31 9.45 -10.49
CA GLU A 289 17.91 9.52 -9.15
C GLU A 289 17.33 10.66 -8.32
N ARG A 290 17.23 11.85 -8.91
CA ARG A 290 16.77 13.06 -8.23
C ARG A 290 15.91 13.91 -9.14
N GLN A 291 14.74 14.27 -8.64
CA GLN A 291 13.76 15.12 -9.29
C GLN A 291 13.37 16.25 -8.34
N PHE A 292 12.74 17.28 -8.88
CA PHE A 292 12.35 18.47 -8.13
C PHE A 292 10.88 18.78 -8.35
N TYR A 293 10.24 19.34 -7.32
CA TYR A 293 8.92 19.93 -7.41
C TYR A 293 8.90 21.24 -6.61
N LEU A 294 8.04 22.17 -6.98
CA LEU A 294 7.84 23.41 -6.21
C LEU A 294 6.74 23.18 -5.18
N ASP A 295 6.97 23.60 -3.93
CA ASP A 295 5.90 23.59 -2.93
C ASP A 295 4.95 24.78 -3.11
N THR A 296 3.94 24.85 -2.25
CA THR A 296 2.93 25.91 -2.22
C THR A 296 3.51 27.30 -1.98
N PHE A 297 4.73 27.39 -1.43
CA PHE A 297 5.45 28.64 -1.18
C PHE A 297 6.46 28.95 -2.28
N GLY A 298 6.51 28.13 -3.34
CA GLY A 298 7.43 28.29 -4.46
C GLY A 298 8.84 27.77 -4.19
N ALA A 299 9.10 27.09 -3.07
CA ALA A 299 10.41 26.53 -2.77
C ALA A 299 10.62 25.18 -3.49
N ALA A 300 11.80 25.03 -4.09
CA ALA A 300 12.18 23.80 -4.80
C ALA A 300 12.57 22.70 -3.80
N ASN A 301 11.81 21.61 -3.82
CA ASN A 301 12.02 20.44 -2.99
C ASN A 301 12.48 19.27 -3.86
N SER A 302 13.57 18.62 -3.45
CA SER A 302 14.07 17.43 -4.15
C SER A 302 13.43 16.14 -3.64
N TYR A 303 13.29 15.16 -4.53
CA TYR A 303 12.86 13.82 -4.19
C TYR A 303 13.48 12.78 -5.11
N SER A 304 13.57 11.54 -4.64
CA SER A 304 13.99 10.41 -5.47
C SER A 304 12.79 9.70 -6.08
N VAL A 305 12.94 9.27 -7.33
CA VAL A 305 11.90 8.53 -8.04
C VAL A 305 11.74 7.13 -7.40
N TRP A 306 10.54 6.80 -6.94
CA TRP A 306 10.29 5.50 -6.31
C TRP A 306 10.49 4.35 -7.31
N ARG A 307 10.93 3.20 -6.79
CA ARG A 307 11.11 1.97 -7.57
C ARG A 307 9.90 1.59 -8.41
N SER A 308 8.69 1.71 -7.87
CA SER A 308 7.46 1.40 -8.60
C SER A 308 7.21 2.32 -9.81
N TYR A 309 7.86 3.48 -9.88
CA TYR A 309 7.80 4.38 -11.03
C TYR A 309 8.67 3.84 -12.16
N TYR A 310 9.99 3.74 -11.94
CA TYR A 310 10.92 3.35 -13.00
C TYR A 310 10.81 1.86 -13.37
N SER A 311 10.25 1.00 -12.48
CA SER A 311 10.02 -0.42 -12.79
C SER A 311 9.01 -0.64 -13.94
N ARG A 312 8.26 0.39 -14.33
CA ARG A 312 7.40 0.37 -15.53
C ARG A 312 8.20 0.38 -16.82
N PHE A 313 9.42 0.93 -16.79
CA PHE A 313 10.32 1.03 -17.93
C PHE A 313 11.43 -0.01 -17.83
N PHE A 314 11.89 -0.27 -16.60
CA PHE A 314 12.93 -1.24 -16.27
C PHE A 314 12.37 -2.29 -15.30
N PRO A 315 11.56 -3.25 -15.78
CA PRO A 315 10.91 -4.22 -14.91
C PRO A 315 11.91 -5.28 -14.40
N LYS A 316 11.96 -5.48 -13.07
CA LYS A 316 12.53 -6.71 -12.48
C LYS A 316 11.46 -7.79 -12.38
N PHE A 317 11.89 -9.04 -12.39
CA PHE A 317 11.03 -10.20 -12.21
C PHE A 317 11.63 -11.18 -11.20
N THR A 318 10.84 -12.16 -10.78
CA THR A 318 11.28 -13.19 -9.83
C THR A 318 12.59 -13.85 -10.29
N CYS A 319 13.54 -14.00 -9.36
CA CYS A 319 14.88 -14.56 -9.59
C CYS A 319 15.76 -13.84 -10.64
N SER A 320 15.40 -12.63 -11.11
CA SER A 320 16.19 -11.94 -12.14
C SER A 320 17.65 -11.65 -11.74
N SER A 321 17.96 -11.61 -10.43
CA SER A 321 19.33 -11.42 -9.93
C SER A 321 20.22 -12.66 -10.00
N GLN A 322 19.64 -13.83 -10.26
CA GLN A 322 20.35 -15.11 -10.36
C GLN A 322 20.60 -15.53 -11.81
N LEU A 323 20.09 -14.76 -12.78
CA LEU A 323 20.17 -15.08 -14.20
C LEU A 323 21.30 -14.33 -14.88
N THR A 324 21.87 -14.93 -15.92
CA THR A 324 22.80 -14.25 -16.82
C THR A 324 22.08 -13.17 -17.62
N TYR A 325 22.83 -12.27 -18.27
CA TYR A 325 22.21 -11.26 -19.14
C TYR A 325 21.47 -11.89 -20.33
N GLU A 326 21.93 -13.02 -20.84
CA GLU A 326 21.26 -13.75 -21.91
C GLU A 326 19.92 -14.32 -21.43
N GLN A 327 19.92 -15.07 -20.32
CA GLN A 327 18.71 -15.61 -19.72
C GLN A 327 17.71 -14.50 -19.38
N THR A 328 18.20 -13.39 -18.83
CA THR A 328 17.38 -12.21 -18.54
C THR A 328 16.74 -11.63 -19.80
N TYR A 329 17.51 -11.50 -20.89
CA TYR A 329 17.00 -11.02 -22.16
C TYR A 329 15.92 -11.94 -22.74
N ARG A 330 16.16 -13.26 -22.71
CA ARG A 330 15.18 -14.27 -23.16
C ARG A 330 13.87 -14.17 -22.38
N VAL A 331 13.95 -14.08 -21.05
CA VAL A 331 12.76 -13.89 -20.20
C VAL A 331 12.06 -12.57 -20.49
N LEU A 332 12.79 -11.47 -20.70
CA LEU A 332 12.17 -10.17 -20.97
C LEU A 332 11.56 -10.03 -22.37
N THR A 333 11.90 -10.92 -23.30
CA THR A 333 11.41 -10.89 -24.69
C THR A 333 10.44 -12.02 -25.03
N CYS A 334 10.08 -12.86 -24.06
CA CYS A 334 9.29 -14.07 -24.26
C CYS A 334 7.79 -13.82 -24.55
N TYR A 335 7.23 -12.66 -24.19
CA TYR A 335 5.78 -12.44 -24.18
C TYR A 335 5.12 -12.61 -25.55
N GLU A 336 5.67 -12.03 -26.62
CA GLU A 336 5.06 -12.10 -27.97
C GLU A 336 5.05 -13.54 -28.47
N THR A 337 6.16 -14.27 -28.28
CA THR A 337 6.24 -15.70 -28.60
C THR A 337 5.21 -16.51 -27.82
N LEU A 338 5.06 -16.27 -26.52
CA LEU A 338 4.06 -16.98 -25.70
C LEU A 338 2.62 -16.61 -26.08
N ARG A 339 2.38 -15.35 -26.46
CA ARG A 339 1.07 -14.91 -26.95
C ARG A 339 0.72 -15.69 -28.21
N ASP A 340 1.64 -15.82 -29.15
CA ASP A 340 1.42 -16.48 -30.42
C ASP A 340 1.29 -18.01 -30.23
N LEU A 341 2.13 -18.63 -29.41
CA LEU A 341 2.05 -20.07 -29.07
C LEU A 341 0.74 -20.47 -28.39
N PHE A 342 0.20 -19.60 -27.54
CA PHE A 342 -1.04 -19.87 -26.80
C PHE A 342 -2.26 -19.15 -27.34
N ASP A 343 -2.15 -18.43 -28.45
CA ASP A 343 -3.25 -17.67 -29.06
C ASP A 343 -4.06 -16.85 -28.03
N THR A 344 -3.35 -16.09 -27.18
CA THR A 344 -4.01 -15.28 -26.13
C THR A 344 -3.15 -14.14 -25.60
N ASP A 345 -3.77 -12.96 -25.44
CA ASP A 345 -3.15 -11.79 -24.77
C ASP A 345 -3.24 -11.84 -23.24
N SER A 346 -3.97 -12.82 -22.69
CA SER A 346 -4.17 -12.91 -21.25
C SER A 346 -2.96 -13.56 -20.58
N VAL A 347 -2.15 -12.73 -19.91
CA VAL A 347 -1.04 -13.19 -19.06
C VAL A 347 -1.48 -14.28 -18.08
N GLY A 348 -2.69 -14.17 -17.52
CA GLY A 348 -3.22 -15.19 -16.61
C GLY A 348 -3.44 -16.55 -17.30
N VAL A 349 -3.94 -16.55 -18.53
CA VAL A 349 -4.14 -17.77 -19.33
C VAL A 349 -2.80 -18.34 -19.76
N ILE A 350 -1.86 -17.50 -20.22
CA ILE A 350 -0.49 -17.90 -20.56
C ILE A 350 0.17 -18.61 -19.37
N CYS A 351 0.14 -18.01 -18.17
CA CYS A 351 0.75 -18.60 -16.98
C CYS A 351 0.13 -19.95 -16.60
N ARG A 352 -1.20 -20.10 -16.75
CA ARG A 352 -1.88 -21.37 -16.49
C ARG A 352 -1.48 -22.44 -17.52
N ARG A 353 -1.41 -22.08 -18.80
CA ARG A 353 -0.97 -23.00 -19.87
C ARG A 353 0.50 -23.38 -19.72
N LEU A 354 1.37 -22.45 -19.34
CA LEU A 354 2.77 -22.73 -18.97
C LEU A 354 2.83 -23.71 -17.81
N PHE A 355 2.06 -23.48 -16.74
CA PHE A 355 2.03 -24.39 -15.60
C PHE A 355 1.62 -25.81 -16.03
N TYR A 356 0.54 -25.95 -16.81
CA TYR A 356 0.11 -27.25 -17.33
C TYR A 356 1.14 -27.88 -18.27
N HIS A 357 1.80 -27.06 -19.10
CA HIS A 357 2.89 -27.51 -19.97
C HIS A 357 3.97 -28.25 -19.16
N TYR A 358 4.50 -27.61 -18.11
CA TYR A 358 5.53 -28.19 -17.27
C TYR A 358 5.02 -29.34 -16.40
N HIS A 359 3.82 -29.19 -15.83
CA HIS A 359 3.30 -30.14 -14.85
C HIS A 359 2.91 -31.48 -15.48
N PHE A 360 2.36 -31.46 -16.69
CA PHE A 360 1.95 -32.68 -17.41
C PHE A 360 2.98 -33.14 -18.45
N GLY A 361 4.10 -32.42 -18.62
CA GLY A 361 5.22 -32.85 -19.45
C GLY A 361 4.91 -32.92 -20.94
N TYR A 362 4.20 -31.93 -21.48
CA TYR A 362 3.89 -31.90 -22.91
C TYR A 362 5.17 -31.76 -23.76
N PRO A 363 5.30 -32.49 -24.89
CA PRO A 363 6.46 -32.39 -25.76
C PRO A 363 6.47 -31.04 -26.49
N ASP A 364 7.53 -30.26 -26.33
CA ASP A 364 7.76 -29.02 -27.08
C ASP A 364 9.27 -28.79 -27.25
N TYR A 365 9.64 -28.23 -28.40
CA TYR A 365 11.02 -28.02 -28.82
C TYR A 365 11.44 -26.54 -28.75
N HIS A 366 10.56 -25.63 -28.34
CA HIS A 366 10.91 -24.23 -28.21
C HIS A 366 11.75 -23.97 -26.95
N ASP A 367 12.93 -23.38 -27.14
CA ASP A 367 13.89 -23.02 -26.08
C ASP A 367 13.30 -22.14 -24.95
N ILE A 368 12.20 -21.42 -25.21
CA ILE A 368 11.52 -20.53 -24.27
C ILE A 368 11.04 -21.25 -23.01
N PHE A 369 10.64 -22.52 -23.14
CA PHE A 369 10.19 -23.33 -22.03
C PHE A 369 11.34 -23.66 -21.08
N ASP A 370 12.56 -23.83 -21.59
CA ASP A 370 13.72 -24.04 -20.73
C ASP A 370 14.09 -22.77 -19.96
N PHE A 371 14.04 -21.61 -20.62
CA PHE A 371 14.32 -20.32 -19.98
C PHE A 371 13.31 -19.92 -18.90
N LEU A 372 12.10 -20.49 -18.89
CA LEU A 372 11.07 -20.22 -17.88
C LEU A 372 10.91 -21.34 -16.84
N ARG A 373 11.65 -22.46 -16.97
CA ARG A 373 11.56 -23.60 -16.04
C ARG A 373 11.89 -23.23 -14.60
N PHE A 374 12.83 -22.30 -14.38
CA PHE A 374 13.14 -21.81 -13.04
C PHE A 374 11.91 -21.16 -12.37
N ALA A 375 11.09 -20.45 -13.14
CA ALA A 375 9.90 -19.76 -12.63
C ALA A 375 8.81 -20.76 -12.25
N TYR A 376 8.68 -21.86 -13.00
CA TYR A 376 7.82 -22.98 -12.60
C TYR A 376 8.26 -23.60 -11.28
N ASN A 377 9.55 -23.90 -11.11
CA ASN A 377 10.08 -24.44 -9.86
C ASN A 377 9.83 -23.47 -8.68
N ALA A 378 9.94 -22.16 -8.90
CA ALA A 378 9.61 -21.16 -7.89
C ALA A 378 8.10 -21.15 -7.53
N VAL A 379 7.21 -21.43 -8.48
CA VAL A 379 5.77 -21.59 -8.21
C VAL A 379 5.51 -22.81 -7.33
N LEU A 380 6.15 -23.96 -7.60
CA LEU A 380 5.98 -25.18 -6.79
C LEU A 380 6.39 -25.00 -5.33
N ASN A 381 7.37 -24.13 -5.08
CA ASN A 381 7.85 -23.83 -3.73
C ASN A 381 7.08 -22.66 -3.06
N SER A 382 6.00 -22.17 -3.68
CA SER A 382 5.20 -21.08 -3.12
C SER A 382 4.10 -21.61 -2.21
N LYS A 383 3.66 -20.78 -1.23
CA LYS A 383 2.56 -21.14 -0.31
C LYS A 383 1.24 -21.38 -1.02
N ASP A 384 1.02 -20.71 -2.15
CA ASP A 384 -0.20 -20.79 -2.95
C ASP A 384 0.16 -20.91 -4.43
N ILE A 385 0.14 -22.16 -4.89
CA ILE A 385 0.49 -22.56 -6.26
C ILE A 385 -0.51 -21.97 -7.27
N SER A 386 -1.78 -21.76 -6.88
CA SER A 386 -2.85 -21.28 -7.76
C SER A 386 -2.62 -19.84 -8.26
N LEU A 387 -1.81 -19.07 -7.52
CA LEU A 387 -1.48 -17.70 -7.87
C LEU A 387 -0.42 -17.60 -8.98
N PHE A 388 0.26 -18.70 -9.32
CA PHE A 388 1.30 -18.74 -10.37
C PHE A 388 2.27 -17.54 -10.30
N SER A 389 2.61 -17.10 -9.08
CA SER A 389 3.15 -15.75 -8.83
C SER A 389 4.46 -15.48 -9.56
N ALA A 390 5.39 -16.45 -9.57
CA ALA A 390 6.68 -16.33 -10.26
C ALA A 390 6.53 -16.31 -11.79
N LEU A 391 5.66 -17.16 -12.36
CA LEU A 391 5.35 -17.14 -13.79
C LEU A 391 4.69 -15.81 -14.20
N ARG A 392 3.69 -15.34 -13.43
CA ARG A 392 3.04 -14.05 -13.65
C ARG A 392 4.03 -12.89 -13.60
N SER A 393 4.99 -12.94 -12.68
CA SER A 393 6.06 -11.93 -12.59
C SER A 393 6.89 -11.88 -13.87
N CYS A 394 7.36 -13.02 -14.39
CA CYS A 394 8.19 -13.10 -15.59
C CYS A 394 7.42 -12.64 -16.84
N VAL A 395 6.24 -13.20 -17.09
CA VAL A 395 5.44 -12.88 -18.30
C VAL A 395 4.96 -11.42 -18.27
N SER A 396 4.58 -10.89 -17.10
CA SER A 396 4.20 -9.48 -16.96
C SER A 396 5.38 -8.54 -17.17
N ALA A 397 6.57 -8.90 -16.67
CA ALA A 397 7.79 -8.12 -16.88
C ALA A 397 8.17 -8.10 -18.36
N SER A 398 8.07 -9.23 -19.05
CA SER A 398 8.33 -9.28 -20.50
C SER A 398 7.39 -8.37 -21.29
N ARG A 399 6.07 -8.48 -21.05
CA ARG A 399 5.09 -7.60 -21.68
C ARG A 399 5.37 -6.12 -21.42
N THR A 400 5.76 -5.79 -20.18
CA THR A 400 6.08 -4.42 -19.77
C THR A 400 7.35 -3.91 -20.47
N PHE A 401 8.38 -4.76 -20.54
CA PHE A 401 9.64 -4.45 -21.21
C PHE A 401 9.45 -4.19 -22.71
N LEU A 402 8.73 -5.06 -23.41
CA LEU A 402 8.47 -4.90 -24.85
C LEU A 402 7.64 -3.65 -25.14
N ARG A 403 6.62 -3.36 -24.31
CA ARG A 403 5.88 -2.09 -24.39
C ARG A 403 6.78 -0.88 -24.20
N ALA A 404 7.65 -0.90 -23.18
CA ALA A 404 8.56 0.21 -22.93
C ALA A 404 9.58 0.41 -24.06
N ALA A 405 10.08 -0.69 -24.66
CA ALA A 405 10.93 -0.64 -25.84
C ALA A 405 10.22 0.02 -27.03
N ALA A 406 8.99 -0.41 -27.32
CA ALA A 406 8.16 0.17 -28.38
C ALA A 406 7.85 1.65 -28.14
N MET A 407 7.51 2.04 -26.90
CA MET A 407 7.30 3.45 -26.51
C MET A 407 8.53 4.32 -26.76
N CYS A 408 9.73 3.75 -26.61
CA CYS A 408 10.98 4.46 -26.87
C CYS A 408 11.39 4.47 -28.34
N GLY A 409 10.64 3.78 -29.23
CA GLY A 409 11.03 3.59 -30.62
C GLY A 409 12.32 2.76 -30.77
N LEU A 410 12.61 1.86 -29.83
CA LEU A 410 13.84 1.06 -29.80
C LEU A 410 13.53 -0.42 -30.04
N THR A 411 14.42 -1.11 -30.75
CA THR A 411 14.35 -2.58 -30.84
C THR A 411 14.54 -3.20 -29.45
N PRO A 412 14.00 -4.40 -29.19
CA PRO A 412 14.18 -5.07 -27.89
C PRO A 412 15.65 -5.21 -27.48
N THR A 413 16.54 -5.48 -28.44
CA THR A 413 17.98 -5.56 -28.21
C THR A 413 18.59 -4.21 -27.85
N ALA A 414 18.25 -3.13 -28.56
CA ALA A 414 18.74 -1.79 -28.25
C ALA A 414 18.23 -1.31 -26.87
N TYR A 415 16.96 -1.57 -26.57
CA TYR A 415 16.36 -1.27 -25.28
C TYR A 415 16.98 -2.09 -24.14
N PHE A 416 17.33 -3.35 -24.39
CA PHE A 416 18.01 -4.18 -23.39
C PHE A 416 19.40 -3.64 -23.00
N ARG A 417 20.11 -2.99 -23.94
CA ARG A 417 21.37 -2.29 -23.60
C ARG A 417 21.10 -1.16 -22.61
N LYS A 418 20.10 -0.31 -22.89
CA LYS A 418 19.64 0.74 -21.96
C LYS A 418 19.20 0.18 -20.61
N TYR A 419 18.50 -0.96 -20.60
CA TYR A 419 18.11 -1.66 -19.37
C TYR A 419 19.32 -2.07 -18.52
N LYS A 420 20.37 -2.64 -19.14
CA LYS A 420 21.60 -2.99 -18.42
C LYS A 420 22.31 -1.76 -17.90
N ASP A 421 22.42 -0.72 -18.71
CA ASP A 421 23.11 0.51 -18.34
C ASP A 421 22.39 1.23 -17.20
N PHE A 422 21.05 1.21 -17.18
CA PHE A 422 20.24 1.73 -16.07
C PHE A 422 20.56 1.02 -14.75
N TYR A 423 20.62 -0.31 -14.73
CA TYR A 423 20.93 -1.03 -13.48
C TYR A 423 22.38 -0.88 -13.06
N ARG A 424 23.32 -0.83 -14.01
CA ARG A 424 24.72 -0.48 -13.72
C ARG A 424 24.84 0.91 -13.10
N TYR A 425 24.10 1.89 -13.64
CA TYR A 425 24.02 3.22 -13.07
C TYR A 425 23.47 3.19 -11.64
N LEU A 426 22.36 2.48 -11.44
CA LEU A 426 21.71 2.39 -10.14
C LEU A 426 22.61 1.73 -9.09
N ASP A 427 23.28 0.64 -9.44
CA ASP A 427 24.22 -0.05 -8.55
C ASP A 427 25.42 0.86 -8.22
N LEU A 428 25.96 1.58 -9.20
CA LEU A 428 27.04 2.55 -8.98
C LEU A 428 26.61 3.75 -8.12
N SER A 429 25.41 4.30 -8.34
CA SER A 429 24.85 5.40 -7.53
C SER A 429 24.66 4.97 -6.07
N HIS A 430 24.09 3.77 -5.84
CA HIS A 430 23.97 3.22 -4.49
C HIS A 430 25.34 3.01 -3.83
N LEU A 431 26.33 2.51 -4.58
CA LEU A 431 27.69 2.31 -4.07
C LEU A 431 28.37 3.63 -3.70
N ARG A 432 28.23 4.67 -4.53
CA ARG A 432 28.72 6.02 -4.23
C ARG A 432 28.09 6.56 -2.96
N SER A 433 26.76 6.52 -2.86
CA SER A 433 26.05 6.98 -1.66
C SER A 433 26.48 6.20 -0.41
N HIS A 434 26.71 4.89 -0.52
CA HIS A 434 27.23 4.09 0.59
C HIS A 434 28.61 4.57 1.04
N PHE A 435 29.57 4.76 0.12
CA PHE A 435 30.90 5.23 0.48
C PHE A 435 30.90 6.67 1.02
N GLU A 436 30.07 7.56 0.47
CA GLU A 436 29.87 8.90 1.02
C GLU A 436 29.38 8.84 2.48
N ASN A 437 28.44 7.96 2.79
CA ASN A 437 27.96 7.78 4.17
C ASN A 437 29.03 7.16 5.08
N CYS A 438 29.85 6.22 4.59
CA CYS A 438 30.98 5.67 5.34
C CYS A 438 32.05 6.72 5.66
N ILE A 439 32.27 7.70 4.78
CA ILE A 439 33.17 8.83 5.01
C ILE A 439 32.54 9.82 6.00
N ALA A 440 31.22 10.05 5.90
CA ALA A 440 30.51 11.02 6.73
C ALA A 440 30.25 10.56 8.17
N SER A 441 30.15 9.24 8.42
CA SER A 441 29.88 8.66 9.74
C SER A 441 30.68 7.38 9.97
N SER A 442 31.57 7.41 10.97
CA SER A 442 32.31 6.23 11.43
C SER A 442 31.39 5.17 12.05
N GLU A 443 30.31 5.60 12.70
CA GLU A 443 29.28 4.73 13.27
C GLU A 443 28.50 4.00 12.18
N TYR A 444 28.11 4.68 11.09
CA TYR A 444 27.52 4.04 9.91
C TYR A 444 28.43 2.96 9.33
N SER A 445 29.72 3.28 9.15
CA SER A 445 30.72 2.34 8.63
C SER A 445 30.86 1.11 9.53
N ASN A 446 31.05 1.32 10.84
CA ASN A 446 31.17 0.24 11.82
C ASN A 446 29.93 -0.66 11.82
N ASN A 447 28.74 -0.08 11.84
CA ASN A 447 27.48 -0.81 11.80
C ASN A 447 27.31 -1.65 10.53
N TYR A 448 27.71 -1.10 9.38
CA TYR A 448 27.68 -1.83 8.11
C TYR A 448 28.56 -3.07 8.15
N TYR A 449 29.83 -2.92 8.56
CA TYR A 449 30.79 -4.02 8.52
C TYR A 449 30.58 -5.04 9.65
N ASN A 450 30.02 -4.63 10.79
CA ASN A 450 29.70 -5.52 11.91
C ASN A 450 28.65 -6.59 11.54
N ILE A 451 27.77 -6.35 10.55
CA ILE A 451 26.81 -7.38 10.10
C ILE A 451 27.51 -8.66 9.61
N TYR A 452 28.71 -8.54 9.03
CA TYR A 452 29.45 -9.68 8.52
C TYR A 452 30.02 -10.56 9.63
N GLN A 453 30.09 -10.06 10.87
CA GLN A 453 30.44 -10.87 12.05
C GLN A 453 29.36 -11.91 12.37
N LEU A 454 28.13 -11.74 11.87
CA LEU A 454 27.02 -12.70 12.01
C LEU A 454 27.11 -13.91 11.08
N ARG A 455 28.20 -14.06 10.33
CA ARG A 455 28.38 -15.19 9.40
C ARG A 455 28.21 -16.54 10.10
N THR A 456 28.60 -16.61 11.38
CA THR A 456 28.68 -17.84 12.19
C THR A 456 27.61 -17.95 13.29
N ILE A 457 26.73 -16.96 13.47
CA ILE A 457 25.75 -16.93 14.57
C ILE A 457 24.32 -16.91 14.01
N ASN A 458 23.48 -17.85 14.46
CA ASN A 458 22.03 -17.79 14.24
C ASN A 458 21.40 -16.86 15.29
N GLY A 459 21.51 -15.55 15.08
CA GLY A 459 20.98 -14.56 16.02
C GLY A 459 20.59 -13.25 15.35
N ASN A 460 19.69 -12.50 16.00
CA ASN A 460 19.42 -11.11 15.65
C ASN A 460 20.57 -10.27 16.22
N TYR A 461 21.37 -9.62 15.38
CA TYR A 461 22.30 -8.59 15.87
C TYR A 461 21.47 -7.43 16.40
N ILE A 462 21.56 -7.20 17.70
CA ILE A 462 20.86 -6.11 18.35
C ILE A 462 21.86 -4.95 18.47
N TYR A 463 21.50 -3.81 17.90
CA TYR A 463 22.25 -2.54 17.98
C TYR A 463 22.24 -1.93 19.41
N ASP A 464 22.09 -2.73 20.47
CA ASP A 464 21.77 -2.22 21.82
C ASP A 464 22.87 -1.35 22.44
N SER A 465 24.10 -1.39 21.91
CA SER A 465 25.21 -0.50 22.30
C SER A 465 25.45 0.68 21.35
N ASP A 466 24.64 0.84 20.29
CA ASP A 466 24.82 1.91 19.30
C ASP A 466 24.07 3.20 19.70
N SER A 467 24.85 4.26 19.93
CA SER A 467 24.33 5.57 20.28
C SER A 467 23.56 6.24 19.13
N GLU A 468 23.94 6.02 17.86
CA GLU A 468 23.21 6.54 16.70
C GLU A 468 21.86 5.82 16.54
N PHE A 469 21.84 4.50 16.69
CA PHE A 469 20.61 3.73 16.64
C PHE A 469 19.65 4.10 17.77
N SER A 470 20.17 4.33 18.98
CA SER A 470 19.38 4.79 20.12
C SER A 470 18.77 6.17 19.87
N ARG A 471 19.55 7.13 19.36
CA ARG A 471 19.04 8.45 18.94
C ARG A 471 18.01 8.34 17.82
N PHE A 472 18.24 7.45 16.86
CA PHE A 472 17.30 7.16 15.77
C PHE A 472 15.97 6.64 16.32
N ARG A 473 16.00 5.65 17.22
CA ARG A 473 14.79 5.10 17.88
C ARG A 473 14.00 6.18 18.59
N VAL A 474 14.64 6.99 19.42
CA VAL A 474 14.00 8.11 20.13
C VAL A 474 13.39 9.12 19.14
N SER A 475 14.12 9.47 18.07
CA SER A 475 13.64 10.43 17.07
C SER A 475 12.40 9.93 16.31
N GLU A 476 12.39 8.66 15.93
CA GLU A 476 11.26 8.04 15.22
C GLU A 476 10.07 7.81 16.14
N GLN A 477 10.32 7.51 17.43
CA GLN A 477 9.29 7.42 18.46
C GLN A 477 8.58 8.76 18.64
N ILE A 478 9.35 9.85 18.86
CA ILE A 478 8.80 11.21 18.98
C ILE A 478 8.03 11.59 17.72
N ARG A 479 8.58 11.28 16.54
CA ARG A 479 7.93 11.55 15.27
C ARG A 479 6.62 10.78 15.13
N PHE A 480 6.57 9.53 15.55
CA PHE A 480 5.37 8.72 15.53
C PHE A 480 4.31 9.28 16.47
N GLU A 481 4.67 9.56 17.72
CA GLU A 481 3.76 10.11 18.74
C GLU A 481 3.17 11.47 18.34
N ARG A 482 3.97 12.37 17.78
CA ARG A 482 3.49 13.67 17.23
C ARG A 482 2.48 13.51 16.10
N SER A 483 2.44 12.34 15.51
CA SER A 483 1.74 12.09 14.26
C SER A 483 0.46 11.27 14.46
N ILE A 484 0.23 10.75 15.67
CA ILE A 484 -1.03 10.15 16.12
C ILE A 484 -2.06 11.29 16.27
N LYS A 485 -3.21 11.13 15.62
CA LYS A 485 -4.31 12.10 15.71
C LYS A 485 -4.99 11.99 17.09
N HIS A 486 -5.38 13.13 17.67
CA HIS A 486 -6.05 13.23 18.99
C HIS A 486 -5.21 12.75 20.18
N ARG A 487 -4.16 13.53 20.51
CA ARG A 487 -3.29 13.33 21.69
C ARG A 487 -4.04 13.44 23.04
N ASP A 488 -5.23 14.04 23.03
CA ASP A 488 -6.03 14.34 24.21
C ASP A 488 -6.89 13.16 24.67
N GLN A 489 -6.25 12.12 25.21
CA GLN A 489 -6.88 11.19 26.15
C GLN A 489 -5.92 10.64 27.22
N LEU A 490 -4.61 10.88 27.10
CA LEU A 490 -3.61 10.45 28.10
C LEU A 490 -3.67 11.23 29.42
N ALA A 491 -4.29 12.42 29.45
CA ALA A 491 -4.39 13.24 30.66
C ALA A 491 -5.64 12.96 31.52
N LEU A 492 -6.61 12.17 31.03
CA LEU A 492 -7.92 12.01 31.69
C LEU A 492 -8.21 10.58 32.20
N LEU A 493 -7.29 9.63 32.02
CA LEU A 493 -7.42 8.27 32.54
C LEU A 493 -6.37 7.89 33.60
N ASN A 494 -5.43 8.79 33.92
CA ASN A 494 -4.45 8.62 35.01
C ASN A 494 -4.84 9.36 36.31
N ILE A 495 -6.13 9.62 36.55
CA ILE A 495 -6.59 10.25 37.80
C ILE A 495 -7.02 9.24 38.89
N ASN A 496 -7.14 7.94 38.61
CA ASN A 496 -7.60 6.97 39.62
C ASN A 496 -6.64 5.80 39.93
N SER A 497 -5.32 6.01 39.86
CA SER A 497 -4.34 5.00 40.35
C SER A 497 -3.44 5.51 41.47
N TYR A 498 -3.91 6.49 42.24
CA TYR A 498 -3.40 6.80 43.57
C TYR A 498 -4.56 7.25 44.46
N LEU A 499 -5.25 6.27 45.05
CA LEU A 499 -5.81 6.27 46.40
C LEU A 499 -6.23 4.85 46.77
#